data_AF-A0A3E0PIH0-F1
#
_entry.id   AF-A0A3E0PIH0-F1
#
_cell.length_a   1.000
_cell.length_b   1.000
_cell.length_c   1.000
_cell.angle_alpha   90.00
_cell.angle_beta   90.00
_cell.angle_gamma   90.00
#
_symmetry.space_group_name_H-M   'P 1'
#
loop_
_entity.id
_entity.type
_entity.pdbx_description
1 polymer ?
#
loop_
_entity_poly.entity_id
_entity_poly.type
_entity_poly.pdbx_seq_one_letter_code
_entity_poly.pdbx_strand_id
1 'polypeptide(L)'
;MTQTATREGIGPISATATESLRPAGFVMLGGVLLMVIGAGLYFSTGADLWESLQAREMAAWLTSAADNTATLYANLAFWIAGSVMLGVGGALATHRVDNPAGRGARFLFGLGPALSVPAFIAMASIVRLSETADASAQIADTVGFVGARLDDLATVILVAIAPVLLVVSARNDWVPRWLRLFGYVAGVAGLLSLVTIFTGYSALSSLIIPIGLGWTVSAGVVAVRAS
;
A
#
# COMPACT_ATOMS: atom_id res chain seq x y z
N MET A 1 -37.78 57.03 -25.86
CA MET A 1 -36.50 56.28 -25.88
C MET A 1 -36.54 55.31 -24.73
N THR A 2 -36.91 54.06 -25.01
CA THR A 2 -37.10 53.01 -24.00
C THR A 2 -35.90 52.09 -24.09
N GLN A 3 -35.07 52.06 -23.05
CA GLN A 3 -33.86 51.25 -22.98
C GLN A 3 -34.26 49.81 -22.67
N THR A 4 -34.18 48.93 -23.67
CA THR A 4 -34.38 47.49 -23.52
C THR A 4 -33.12 46.91 -22.90
N ALA A 5 -33.15 46.61 -21.60
CA ALA A 5 -32.07 45.91 -20.92
C ALA A 5 -32.04 44.44 -21.38
N THR A 6 -31.11 44.11 -22.27
CA THR A 6 -30.77 42.74 -22.64
C THR A 6 -30.15 42.04 -21.43
N ARG A 7 -30.90 41.12 -20.83
CA ARG A 7 -30.39 40.19 -19.82
C ARG A 7 -29.37 39.27 -20.51
N GLU A 8 -28.09 39.55 -20.33
CA GLU A 8 -27.02 38.63 -20.73
C GLU A 8 -27.26 37.28 -20.02
N GLY A 9 -27.42 36.25 -20.84
CA GLY A 9 -27.70 34.91 -20.41
C GLY A 9 -26.57 34.39 -19.51
N ILE A 10 -26.97 33.88 -18.35
CA ILE A 10 -26.18 32.90 -17.62
C ILE A 10 -26.05 31.72 -18.57
N GLY A 11 -24.89 31.62 -19.24
CA GLY A 11 -24.56 30.44 -20.04
C GLY A 11 -24.72 29.18 -19.19
N PRO A 12 -25.10 28.04 -19.78
CA PRO A 12 -25.23 26.79 -19.04
C PRO A 12 -23.92 26.56 -18.28
N ILE A 13 -24.03 26.39 -16.96
CA ILE A 13 -22.95 25.89 -16.12
C ILE A 13 -22.52 24.59 -16.81
N SER A 14 -21.34 24.62 -17.43
CA SER A 14 -20.74 23.46 -18.05
C SER A 14 -20.80 22.34 -17.03
N ALA A 15 -21.60 21.31 -17.31
CA ALA A 15 -21.63 20.10 -16.51
C ALA A 15 -20.20 19.57 -16.54
N THR A 16 -19.49 19.79 -15.43
CA THR A 16 -18.11 19.33 -15.26
C THR A 16 -18.16 17.84 -15.50
N ALA A 17 -17.52 17.37 -16.58
CA ALA A 17 -17.51 15.97 -16.92
C ALA A 17 -17.08 15.19 -15.68
N THR A 18 -17.98 14.39 -15.12
CA THR A 18 -17.65 13.54 -13.99
C THR A 18 -16.55 12.61 -14.46
N GLU A 19 -15.32 12.82 -14.00
CA GLU A 19 -14.22 11.94 -14.37
C GLU A 19 -14.60 10.49 -14.02
N SER A 20 -13.95 9.47 -14.61
CA SER A 20 -14.25 8.06 -14.31
C SER A 20 -13.33 7.48 -13.23
N LEU A 21 -13.87 6.73 -12.26
CA LEU A 21 -13.08 6.13 -11.15
C LEU A 21 -12.50 4.76 -11.54
N ARG A 22 -12.92 4.23 -12.70
CA ARG A 22 -12.53 2.90 -13.18
C ARG A 22 -11.02 2.71 -13.25
N PRO A 23 -10.22 3.67 -13.77
CA PRO A 23 -8.77 3.50 -13.80
C PRO A 23 -8.19 3.31 -12.40
N ALA A 24 -8.62 4.11 -11.42
CA ALA A 24 -8.19 3.97 -10.04
C ALA A 24 -8.52 2.57 -9.48
N GLY A 25 -9.74 2.11 -9.72
CA GLY A 25 -10.19 0.79 -9.25
C GLY A 25 -9.43 -0.38 -9.89
N PHE A 26 -9.20 -0.37 -11.20
CA PHE A 26 -8.41 -1.41 -11.87
C PHE A 26 -6.95 -1.42 -11.40
N VAL A 27 -6.35 -0.25 -11.23
CA VAL A 27 -4.96 -0.15 -10.76
C VAL A 27 -4.84 -0.64 -9.31
N MET A 28 -5.78 -0.30 -8.42
CA MET A 28 -5.80 -0.86 -7.05
C MET A 28 -5.93 -2.38 -7.06
N LEU A 29 -6.87 -2.93 -7.85
CA LEU A 29 -7.09 -4.38 -7.93
C LEU A 29 -5.87 -5.13 -8.48
N GLY A 30 -5.24 -4.57 -9.51
CA GLY A 30 -3.97 -5.09 -10.04
C GLY A 30 -2.87 -5.07 -8.98
N GLY A 31 -2.75 -3.97 -8.22
CA GLY A 31 -1.79 -3.87 -7.12
C GLY A 31 -1.98 -4.94 -6.04
N VAL A 32 -3.23 -5.17 -5.60
CA VAL A 32 -3.54 -6.24 -4.64
C VAL A 32 -3.20 -7.62 -5.22
N LEU A 33 -3.54 -7.89 -6.48
CA LEU A 33 -3.24 -9.17 -7.12
C LEU A 33 -1.73 -9.45 -7.12
N LEU A 34 -0.90 -8.46 -7.45
CA LEU A 34 0.55 -8.60 -7.41
C LEU A 34 1.05 -8.86 -5.99
N MET A 35 0.51 -8.17 -4.98
CA MET A 35 0.85 -8.42 -3.57
C MET A 35 0.46 -9.83 -3.11
N VAL A 36 -0.70 -10.36 -3.54
CA VAL A 36 -1.11 -11.74 -3.23
C VAL A 36 -0.16 -12.76 -3.89
N ILE A 37 0.25 -12.51 -5.14
CA ILE A 37 1.25 -13.34 -5.82
C ILE A 37 2.58 -13.28 -5.07
N GLY A 38 3.04 -12.07 -4.69
CA GLY A 38 4.24 -11.87 -3.87
C GLY A 38 4.16 -12.67 -2.57
N ALA A 39 3.09 -12.52 -1.79
CA ALA A 39 2.87 -13.27 -0.56
C ALA A 39 2.94 -14.80 -0.79
N GLY A 40 2.31 -15.31 -1.85
CA GLY A 40 2.39 -16.73 -2.21
C GLY A 40 3.82 -17.20 -2.49
N LEU A 41 4.59 -16.40 -3.24
CA LEU A 41 6.00 -16.69 -3.51
C LEU A 41 6.84 -16.64 -2.23
N TYR A 42 6.65 -15.62 -1.38
CA TYR A 42 7.32 -15.52 -0.08
C TYR A 42 7.11 -16.77 0.77
N PHE A 43 5.85 -17.17 1.00
CA PHE A 43 5.54 -18.36 1.78
C PHE A 43 6.06 -19.65 1.16
N SER A 44 6.17 -19.73 -0.17
CA SER A 44 6.70 -20.93 -0.84
C SER A 44 8.20 -21.17 -0.60
N THR A 45 8.95 -20.14 -0.19
CA THR A 45 10.39 -20.27 0.07
C THR A 45 10.72 -20.84 1.44
N GLY A 46 9.82 -20.71 2.42
CA GLY A 46 10.13 -20.97 3.83
C GLY A 46 11.15 -20.01 4.47
N ALA A 47 11.68 -19.05 3.71
CA ALA A 47 12.69 -18.09 4.17
C ALA A 47 12.03 -16.88 4.86
N ASP A 48 11.59 -17.06 6.11
CA ASP A 48 10.92 -15.98 6.85
C ASP A 48 11.91 -14.96 7.41
N LEU A 49 11.99 -13.79 6.77
CA LEU A 49 12.90 -12.73 7.17
C LEU A 49 12.50 -12.10 8.51
N TRP A 50 11.19 -11.91 8.75
CA TRP A 50 10.70 -11.25 9.96
C TRP A 50 10.91 -12.12 11.19
N GLU A 51 10.67 -13.42 11.07
CA GLU A 51 10.97 -14.40 12.12
C GLU A 51 12.47 -14.47 12.39
N SER A 52 13.29 -14.57 11.33
CA SER A 52 14.75 -14.66 11.47
C SER A 52 15.37 -13.43 12.13
N LEU A 53 14.87 -12.22 11.83
CA LEU A 53 15.27 -10.97 12.49
C LEU A 53 14.92 -10.98 13.98
N GLN A 54 13.77 -11.55 14.36
CA GLN A 54 13.34 -11.61 15.75
C GLN A 54 14.12 -12.66 16.55
N ALA A 55 14.31 -13.84 15.96
CA ALA A 55 15.04 -14.95 16.55
C ALA A 55 16.56 -14.71 16.57
N ARG A 56 17.05 -13.69 15.84
CA ARG A 56 18.48 -13.44 15.59
C ARG A 56 19.17 -14.60 14.87
N GLU A 57 18.45 -15.21 13.94
CA GLU A 57 18.87 -16.39 13.17
C GLU A 57 19.18 -16.06 11.70
N MET A 58 19.72 -14.87 11.46
CA MET A 58 19.97 -14.37 10.09
C MET A 58 20.89 -15.29 9.26
N ALA A 59 21.78 -16.05 9.92
CA ALA A 59 22.61 -17.04 9.22
C ALA A 59 21.78 -18.16 8.58
N ALA A 60 20.75 -18.67 9.29
CA ALA A 60 19.85 -19.69 8.75
C ALA A 60 19.00 -19.11 7.61
N TRP A 61 18.54 -17.87 7.75
CA TRP A 61 17.83 -17.17 6.69
C TRP A 61 18.68 -17.04 5.42
N LEU A 62 19.96 -16.64 5.53
CA LEU A 62 20.86 -16.51 4.40
C LEU A 62 21.04 -17.85 3.65
N THR A 63 21.15 -18.96 4.36
CA THR A 63 21.19 -20.29 3.72
C THR A 63 19.90 -20.57 2.94
N SER A 64 18.74 -20.38 3.57
CA SER A 64 17.44 -20.57 2.90
C SER A 64 17.24 -19.63 1.72
N ALA A 65 17.75 -18.40 1.82
CA ALA A 65 17.66 -17.39 0.77
C ALA A 65 18.53 -17.76 -0.43
N ALA A 66 19.73 -18.29 -0.22
CA ALA A 66 20.60 -18.77 -1.29
C ALA A 66 19.95 -19.89 -2.12
N ASP A 67 19.21 -20.79 -1.46
CA ASP A 67 18.48 -21.87 -2.11
C ASP A 67 17.24 -21.39 -2.89
N ASN A 68 16.75 -20.18 -2.60
CA ASN A 68 15.48 -19.64 -3.11
C ASN A 68 15.62 -18.28 -3.82
N THR A 69 16.83 -17.89 -4.21
CA THR A 69 17.18 -16.56 -4.72
C THR A 69 16.21 -16.05 -5.80
N ALA A 70 15.94 -16.85 -6.84
CA ALA A 70 15.08 -16.45 -7.94
C ALA A 70 13.64 -16.16 -7.48
N THR A 71 13.10 -17.00 -6.60
CA THR A 71 11.77 -16.85 -6.02
C THR A 71 11.68 -15.61 -5.13
N LEU A 72 12.72 -15.33 -4.34
CA LEU A 72 12.79 -14.13 -3.50
C LEU A 72 12.87 -12.85 -4.31
N TYR A 73 13.67 -12.79 -5.38
CA TYR A 73 13.67 -11.62 -6.27
C TYR A 73 12.32 -11.40 -6.96
N ALA A 74 11.69 -12.47 -7.44
CA ALA A 74 10.36 -12.38 -8.04
C ALA A 74 9.34 -11.85 -7.03
N ASN A 75 9.31 -12.43 -5.81
CA ASN A 75 8.51 -11.95 -4.68
C ASN A 75 8.68 -10.43 -4.46
N LEU A 76 9.91 -9.97 -4.29
CA LEU A 76 10.21 -8.56 -4.04
C LEU A 76 9.77 -7.65 -5.20
N ALA A 77 9.95 -8.10 -6.45
CA ALA A 77 9.47 -7.37 -7.62
C ALA A 77 7.93 -7.24 -7.64
N PHE A 78 7.20 -8.29 -7.26
CA PHE A 78 5.75 -8.27 -7.13
C PHE A 78 5.28 -7.31 -6.03
N TRP A 79 5.97 -7.26 -4.89
CA TRP A 79 5.65 -6.29 -3.83
C TRP A 79 5.94 -4.85 -4.23
N ILE A 80 7.06 -4.59 -4.92
CA ILE A 80 7.37 -3.27 -5.49
C ILE A 80 6.26 -2.84 -6.45
N ALA A 81 5.95 -3.67 -7.46
CA ALA A 81 4.94 -3.33 -8.45
C ALA A 81 3.55 -3.17 -7.80
N GLY A 82 3.20 -4.06 -6.87
CA GLY A 82 1.97 -4.01 -6.10
C GLY A 82 1.82 -2.70 -5.31
N SER A 83 2.84 -2.33 -4.53
CA SER A 83 2.82 -1.09 -3.74
C SER A 83 2.75 0.16 -4.61
N VAL A 84 3.50 0.23 -5.71
CA VAL A 84 3.42 1.32 -6.69
C VAL A 84 2.02 1.43 -7.28
N MET A 85 1.42 0.31 -7.70
CA MET A 85 0.05 0.32 -8.22
C MET A 85 -0.94 0.77 -7.15
N LEU A 86 -0.84 0.32 -5.90
CA LEU A 86 -1.71 0.82 -4.82
C LEU A 86 -1.56 2.33 -4.62
N GLY A 87 -0.33 2.85 -4.64
CA GLY A 87 -0.08 4.28 -4.55
C GLY A 87 -0.71 5.07 -5.71
N VAL A 88 -0.51 4.62 -6.94
CA VAL A 88 -1.10 5.26 -8.13
C VAL A 88 -2.64 5.19 -8.09
N GLY A 89 -3.20 4.01 -7.82
CA GLY A 89 -4.64 3.80 -7.75
C GLY A 89 -5.28 4.65 -6.66
N GLY A 90 -4.68 4.69 -5.47
CA GLY A 90 -5.08 5.56 -4.37
C GLY A 90 -5.02 7.05 -4.72
N ALA A 91 -3.91 7.51 -5.31
CA ALA A 91 -3.78 8.88 -5.75
C ALA A 91 -4.85 9.27 -6.79
N LEU A 92 -5.13 8.40 -7.77
CA LEU A 92 -6.21 8.60 -8.75
C LEU A 92 -7.59 8.67 -8.07
N ALA A 93 -7.87 7.79 -7.11
CA ALA A 93 -9.13 7.78 -6.36
C ALA A 93 -9.33 9.06 -5.52
N THR A 94 -8.25 9.73 -5.12
CA THR A 94 -8.32 11.02 -4.41
C THR A 94 -8.39 12.23 -5.34
N HIS A 95 -8.26 12.09 -6.67
CA HIS A 95 -8.07 13.24 -7.57
C HIS A 95 -9.24 14.24 -7.52
N ARG A 96 -10.46 13.73 -7.36
CA ARG A 96 -11.71 14.52 -7.31
C ARG A 96 -11.98 15.22 -5.99
N VAL A 97 -11.20 14.91 -4.98
CA VAL A 97 -11.49 15.35 -3.62
C VAL A 97 -10.49 16.41 -3.22
N ASP A 98 -10.89 17.67 -3.36
CA ASP A 98 -10.07 18.82 -2.98
C ASP A 98 -10.39 19.33 -1.57
N ASN A 99 -10.12 18.48 -0.58
CA ASN A 99 -10.17 18.85 0.83
C ASN A 99 -8.88 18.42 1.55
N PRO A 100 -8.60 18.90 2.78
CA PRO A 100 -7.37 18.56 3.50
C PRO A 100 -7.14 17.04 3.64
N ALA A 101 -8.20 16.27 3.89
CA ALA A 101 -8.10 14.81 3.99
C ALA A 101 -7.74 14.17 2.63
N GLY A 102 -8.32 14.64 1.53
CA GLY A 102 -8.02 14.16 0.18
C GLY A 102 -6.58 14.46 -0.24
N ARG A 103 -6.08 15.67 0.05
CA ARG A 103 -4.68 16.05 -0.16
C ARG A 103 -3.73 15.20 0.69
N GLY A 104 -4.07 14.98 1.96
CA GLY A 104 -3.32 14.09 2.85
C GLY A 104 -3.28 12.65 2.34
N ALA A 105 -4.43 12.10 1.94
CA ALA A 105 -4.50 10.76 1.35
C ALA A 105 -3.62 10.65 0.10
N ARG A 106 -3.69 11.62 -0.82
CA ARG A 106 -2.88 11.65 -2.05
C ARG A 106 -1.39 11.67 -1.74
N PHE A 107 -0.96 12.49 -0.79
CA PHE A 107 0.42 12.53 -0.34
C PHE A 107 0.87 11.18 0.23
N LEU A 108 0.06 10.58 1.10
CA LEU A 108 0.39 9.28 1.71
C LEU A 108 0.43 8.14 0.69
N PHE A 109 -0.45 8.15 -0.31
CA PHE A 109 -0.39 7.19 -1.42
C PHE A 109 0.85 7.39 -2.31
N GLY A 110 1.45 8.59 -2.36
CA GLY A 110 2.76 8.80 -2.97
C GLY A 110 3.93 8.42 -2.06
N LEU A 111 3.80 8.67 -0.76
CA LEU A 111 4.83 8.37 0.24
C LEU A 111 5.01 6.86 0.44
N GLY A 112 3.91 6.09 0.42
CA GLY A 112 3.94 4.64 0.58
C GLY A 112 4.93 3.94 -0.35
N PRO A 113 4.80 4.07 -1.69
CA PRO A 113 5.74 3.52 -2.65
C PRO A 113 7.16 4.09 -2.50
N ALA A 114 7.27 5.37 -2.13
CA ALA A 114 8.58 6.00 -1.89
C ALA A 114 9.33 5.40 -0.69
N LEU A 115 8.63 4.73 0.23
CA LEU A 115 9.21 3.98 1.35
C LEU A 115 9.37 2.49 1.03
N SER A 116 8.36 1.86 0.43
CA SER A 116 8.38 0.42 0.14
C SER A 116 9.43 0.05 -0.91
N VAL A 117 9.65 0.88 -1.94
CA VAL A 117 10.63 0.57 -2.98
C VAL A 117 12.05 0.49 -2.42
N PRO A 118 12.56 1.50 -1.66
CA PRO A 118 13.83 1.36 -0.95
C PRO A 118 13.87 0.17 0.02
N ALA A 119 12.75 -0.11 0.72
CA ALA A 119 12.67 -1.24 1.64
C ALA A 119 12.92 -2.58 0.93
N PHE A 120 12.25 -2.81 -0.19
CA PHE A 120 12.42 -4.03 -0.98
C PHE A 120 13.75 -4.09 -1.72
N ILE A 121 14.36 -2.95 -2.07
CA ILE A 121 15.73 -2.91 -2.59
C ILE A 121 16.74 -3.31 -1.51
N ALA A 122 16.56 -2.87 -0.26
CA ALA A 122 17.38 -3.31 0.86
C ALA A 122 17.23 -4.83 1.08
N MET A 123 16.00 -5.35 1.04
CA MET A 123 15.75 -6.80 1.09
C MET A 123 16.33 -7.56 -0.12
N ALA A 124 16.29 -6.99 -1.32
CA ALA A 124 16.93 -7.59 -2.49
C ALA A 124 18.46 -7.64 -2.34
N SER A 125 19.04 -6.66 -1.65
CA SER A 125 20.49 -6.62 -1.38
C SER A 125 20.93 -7.72 -0.42
N ILE A 126 20.10 -8.11 0.55
CA ILE A 126 20.41 -9.27 1.42
C ILE A 126 20.24 -10.60 0.70
N VAL A 127 19.28 -10.71 -0.24
CA VAL A 127 19.17 -11.86 -1.15
C VAL A 127 20.41 -11.96 -2.05
N ARG A 128 20.93 -10.82 -2.52
CA ARG A 128 22.19 -10.81 -3.25
C ARG A 128 23.36 -11.25 -2.37
N LEU A 129 23.38 -10.82 -1.11
CA LEU A 129 24.41 -11.17 -0.15
C LEU A 129 24.43 -12.67 0.16
N SER A 130 23.26 -13.33 0.22
CA SER A 130 23.20 -14.79 0.44
C SER A 130 23.86 -15.62 -0.65
N GLU A 131 24.05 -15.08 -1.85
CA GLU A 131 24.75 -15.77 -2.95
C GLU A 131 26.28 -15.70 -2.83
N THR A 132 26.82 -15.04 -1.81
CA THR A 132 28.27 -14.86 -1.63
C THR A 132 28.82 -15.79 -0.55
N ALA A 133 30.02 -16.33 -0.78
CA ALA A 133 30.66 -17.27 0.16
C ALA A 133 31.00 -16.63 1.53
N ASP A 134 31.25 -15.32 1.55
CA ASP A 134 31.61 -14.53 2.74
C ASP A 134 30.42 -13.71 3.26
N ALA A 135 29.18 -14.21 3.10
CA ALA A 135 27.98 -13.50 3.52
C ALA A 135 28.00 -13.17 5.03
N SER A 136 28.10 -11.89 5.36
CA SER A 136 28.08 -11.44 6.76
C SER A 136 26.65 -11.40 7.28
N ALA A 137 26.32 -12.33 8.18
CA ALA A 137 25.03 -12.36 8.87
C ALA A 137 24.73 -11.06 9.63
N GLN A 138 25.74 -10.36 10.14
CA GLN A 138 25.57 -9.09 10.85
C GLN A 138 25.16 -7.94 9.89
N ILE A 139 25.77 -7.90 8.70
CA ILE A 139 25.39 -6.92 7.67
C ILE A 139 23.96 -7.22 7.19
N ALA A 140 23.67 -8.49 6.92
CA ALA A 140 22.34 -8.93 6.52
C ALA A 140 21.27 -8.58 7.58
N ASP A 141 21.57 -8.77 8.86
CA ASP A 141 20.69 -8.45 9.99
C ASP A 141 20.36 -6.95 10.03
N THR A 142 21.39 -6.11 9.92
CA THR A 142 21.23 -4.65 9.95
C THR A 142 20.42 -4.14 8.76
N VAL A 143 20.77 -4.58 7.54
CA VAL A 143 20.09 -4.16 6.31
C VAL A 143 18.67 -4.72 6.27
N GLY A 144 18.48 -5.98 6.64
CA GLY A 144 17.19 -6.64 6.75
C GLY A 144 16.27 -5.96 7.76
N PHE A 145 16.79 -5.56 8.93
CA PHE A 145 16.03 -4.82 9.93
C PHE A 145 15.53 -3.49 9.38
N VAL A 146 16.40 -2.69 8.75
CA VAL A 146 16.01 -1.40 8.16
C VAL A 146 14.97 -1.61 7.06
N GLY A 147 15.20 -2.58 6.16
CA GLY A 147 14.25 -2.94 5.11
C GLY A 147 12.88 -3.32 5.69
N ALA A 148 12.85 -4.26 6.63
CA ALA A 148 11.61 -4.72 7.26
C ALA A 148 10.85 -3.57 7.94
N ARG A 149 11.53 -2.69 8.68
CA ARG A 149 10.88 -1.55 9.34
C ARG A 149 10.33 -0.52 8.36
N LEU A 150 11.03 -0.26 7.25
CA LEU A 150 10.52 0.63 6.20
C LEU A 150 9.31 0.04 5.50
N ASP A 151 9.31 -1.26 5.21
CA ASP A 151 8.16 -1.96 4.62
C ASP A 151 6.96 -1.99 5.57
N ASP A 152 7.19 -2.32 6.84
CA ASP A 152 6.17 -2.27 7.89
C ASP A 152 5.48 -0.90 7.94
N LEU A 153 6.28 0.19 7.90
CA LEU A 153 5.76 1.56 7.87
C LEU A 153 5.01 1.88 6.56
N ALA A 154 5.57 1.48 5.42
CA ALA A 154 4.94 1.69 4.11
C ALA A 154 3.59 0.97 4.03
N THR A 155 3.49 -0.23 4.58
CA THR A 155 2.27 -1.03 4.70
C THR A 155 1.23 -0.30 5.54
N VAL A 156 1.59 0.18 6.75
CA VAL A 156 0.68 0.98 7.58
C VAL A 156 0.17 2.22 6.84
N ILE A 157 1.03 2.89 6.08
CA ILE A 157 0.64 4.07 5.29
C ILE A 157 -0.35 3.67 4.17
N LEU A 158 0.00 2.67 3.35
CA LEU A 158 -0.73 2.31 2.13
C LEU A 158 -2.07 1.63 2.40
N VAL A 159 -2.14 0.75 3.39
CA VAL A 159 -3.32 -0.10 3.60
C VAL A 159 -4.10 0.22 4.87
N ALA A 160 -3.69 1.24 5.65
CA ALA A 160 -4.47 1.73 6.79
C ALA A 160 -4.64 3.27 6.78
N ILE A 161 -3.57 4.05 6.92
CA ILE A 161 -3.71 5.50 7.14
C ILE A 161 -4.25 6.21 5.88
N ALA A 162 -3.67 5.96 4.71
CA ALA A 162 -4.14 6.57 3.45
C ALA A 162 -5.60 6.17 3.12
N PRO A 163 -6.00 4.89 3.27
CA PRO A 163 -7.40 4.47 3.21
C PRO A 163 -8.35 5.24 4.14
N VAL A 164 -7.98 5.44 5.40
CA VAL A 164 -8.78 6.21 6.36
C VAL A 164 -8.99 7.64 5.86
N LEU A 165 -7.91 8.29 5.40
CA LEU A 165 -8.03 9.64 4.86
C LEU A 165 -8.87 9.67 3.57
N LEU A 166 -8.75 8.66 2.71
CA LEU A 166 -9.57 8.54 1.50
C LEU A 166 -11.06 8.43 1.86
N VAL A 167 -11.45 7.52 2.77
CA VAL A 167 -12.86 7.35 3.15
C VAL A 167 -13.43 8.59 3.84
N VAL A 168 -12.62 9.32 4.62
CA VAL A 168 -13.03 10.58 5.24
C VAL A 168 -13.25 11.64 4.16
N SER A 169 -12.32 11.73 3.21
CA SER A 169 -12.34 12.73 2.15
C SER A 169 -13.51 12.53 1.18
N ALA A 170 -13.81 11.28 0.81
CA ALA A 170 -14.79 10.91 -0.20
C ALA A 170 -16.13 10.43 0.39
N ARG A 171 -16.40 10.75 1.67
CA ARG A 171 -17.54 10.22 2.42
C ARG A 171 -18.91 10.52 1.83
N ASN A 172 -19.04 11.62 1.08
CA ASN A 172 -20.29 12.09 0.47
C ASN A 172 -20.26 12.00 -1.06
N ASP A 173 -19.27 11.29 -1.61
CA ASP A 173 -19.06 11.11 -3.04
C ASP A 173 -19.29 9.63 -3.38
N TRP A 174 -18.24 8.89 -3.74
CA TRP A 174 -18.34 7.53 -4.24
C TRP A 174 -18.23 6.43 -3.15
N VAL A 175 -17.84 6.77 -1.92
CA VAL A 175 -17.56 5.78 -0.87
C VAL A 175 -18.83 5.44 -0.07
N PRO A 176 -19.41 4.23 -0.21
CA PRO A 176 -20.62 3.84 0.51
C PRO A 176 -20.35 3.64 2.01
N ARG A 177 -21.41 3.72 2.83
CA ARG A 177 -21.29 3.69 4.30
C ARG A 177 -20.53 2.49 4.85
N TRP A 178 -20.75 1.30 4.30
CA TRP A 178 -20.09 0.06 4.73
C TRP A 178 -18.58 0.10 4.45
N LEU A 179 -18.16 0.68 3.31
CA LEU A 179 -16.75 0.79 2.95
C LEU A 179 -16.03 1.81 3.84
N ARG A 180 -16.75 2.84 4.30
CA ARG A 180 -16.24 3.79 5.32
C ARG A 180 -15.97 3.07 6.64
N LEU A 181 -16.93 2.27 7.12
CA LEU A 181 -16.77 1.49 8.34
C LEU A 181 -15.58 0.53 8.22
N PHE A 182 -15.45 -0.17 7.10
CA PHE A 182 -14.33 -1.05 6.85
C PHE A 182 -12.99 -0.28 6.81
N GLY A 183 -12.98 0.94 6.26
CA GLY A 183 -11.79 1.81 6.28
C GLY A 183 -11.36 2.19 7.69
N TYR A 184 -12.30 2.44 8.61
CA TYR A 184 -11.97 2.67 10.02
C TYR A 184 -11.43 1.41 10.69
N VAL A 185 -11.96 0.23 10.39
CA VAL A 185 -11.42 -1.06 10.89
C VAL A 185 -9.99 -1.27 10.40
N ALA A 186 -9.70 -1.00 9.12
CA ALA A 186 -8.34 -1.02 8.59
C ALA A 186 -7.42 -0.02 9.30
N GLY A 187 -7.92 1.19 9.58
CA GLY A 187 -7.22 2.20 10.38
C GLY A 187 -6.84 1.70 11.78
N VAL A 188 -7.78 1.08 12.50
CA VAL A 188 -7.53 0.49 13.82
C VAL A 188 -6.50 -0.63 13.73
N ALA A 189 -6.62 -1.54 12.76
CA ALA A 189 -5.63 -2.59 12.52
C ALA A 189 -4.23 -2.02 12.25
N GLY A 190 -4.15 -0.91 11.49
CA GLY A 190 -2.90 -0.20 11.24
C GLY A 190 -2.30 0.44 12.48
N LEU A 191 -3.11 1.05 13.35
CA LEU A 191 -2.64 1.59 14.63
C LEU A 191 -2.09 0.49 15.54
N LEU A 192 -2.79 -0.64 15.63
CA LEU A 192 -2.31 -1.80 16.39
C LEU A 192 -0.99 -2.32 15.84
N SER A 193 -0.88 -2.41 14.52
CA SER A 193 0.35 -2.85 13.84
C SER A 193 1.50 -1.90 14.11
N LEU A 194 1.26 -0.59 14.03
CA LEU A 194 2.25 0.44 14.34
C LEU A 194 2.81 0.31 15.75
N VAL A 195 1.95 0.08 16.75
CA VAL A 195 2.40 -0.15 18.14
C VAL A 195 3.31 -1.39 18.20
N THR A 196 2.88 -2.50 17.61
CA THR A 196 3.64 -3.76 17.65
C THR A 196 4.98 -3.69 16.92
N ILE A 197 5.09 -2.87 15.86
CA ILE A 197 6.37 -2.65 15.16
C ILE A 197 7.44 -2.09 16.12
N PHE A 198 7.05 -1.28 17.11
CA PHE A 198 7.97 -0.64 18.06
C PHE A 198 8.08 -1.34 19.42
N THR A 199 7.09 -2.16 19.81
CA THR A 199 7.09 -2.84 21.12
C THR A 199 7.47 -4.32 21.05
N GLY A 200 7.64 -4.87 19.85
CA GLY A 200 7.88 -6.28 19.61
C GLY A 200 6.80 -6.86 18.70
N TYR A 201 7.24 -7.56 17.64
CA TYR A 201 6.35 -8.14 16.65
C TYR A 201 5.42 -9.18 17.32
N SER A 202 4.16 -9.16 16.94
CA SER A 202 3.16 -10.10 17.43
C SER A 202 2.28 -10.52 16.27
N ALA A 203 1.60 -11.67 16.37
CA ALA A 203 0.66 -12.10 15.34
C ALA A 203 -0.42 -11.03 15.01
N LEU A 204 -0.72 -10.14 15.96
CA LEU A 204 -1.66 -9.03 15.75
C LEU A 204 -1.16 -7.99 14.73
N SER A 205 0.16 -7.83 14.56
CA SER A 205 0.73 -6.93 13.55
C SER A 205 0.39 -7.37 12.13
N SER A 206 0.22 -8.68 11.92
CA SER A 206 -0.10 -9.25 10.61
C SER A 206 -1.56 -9.01 10.19
N LEU A 207 -2.46 -8.67 11.12
CA LEU A 207 -3.89 -8.45 10.83
C LEU A 207 -4.14 -7.29 9.89
N ILE A 208 -3.23 -6.31 9.83
CA ILE A 208 -3.34 -5.19 8.88
C ILE A 208 -3.34 -5.67 7.43
N ILE A 209 -2.64 -6.76 7.11
CA ILE A 209 -2.52 -7.26 5.74
C ILE A 209 -3.88 -7.73 5.22
N PRO A 210 -4.57 -8.74 5.81
CA PRO A 210 -5.85 -9.19 5.31
C PRO A 210 -6.94 -8.11 5.42
N ILE A 211 -6.94 -7.30 6.48
CA ILE A 211 -7.95 -6.25 6.67
C ILE A 211 -7.74 -5.10 5.68
N GLY A 212 -6.52 -4.58 5.57
CA GLY A 212 -6.17 -3.46 4.71
C GLY A 212 -6.22 -3.81 3.22
N LEU A 213 -5.74 -4.99 2.83
CA LEU A 213 -5.89 -5.47 1.45
C LEU A 213 -7.36 -5.78 1.13
N GLY A 214 -8.11 -6.38 2.05
CA GLY A 214 -9.55 -6.60 1.89
C GLY A 214 -10.31 -5.30 1.66
N TRP A 215 -9.94 -4.24 2.39
CA TRP A 215 -10.49 -2.90 2.16
C TRP A 215 -10.11 -2.36 0.79
N THR A 216 -8.85 -2.51 0.38
CA THR A 216 -8.35 -2.03 -0.91
C THR A 216 -9.05 -2.73 -2.08
N VAL A 217 -9.28 -4.04 -1.99
CA VAL A 217 -10.09 -4.80 -2.98
C VAL A 217 -11.51 -4.23 -3.04
N SER A 218 -12.14 -4.04 -1.87
CA SER A 218 -13.49 -3.52 -1.77
C SER A 218 -13.61 -2.13 -2.39
N ALA A 219 -12.66 -1.25 -2.10
CA ALA A 219 -12.57 0.09 -2.68
C ALA A 219 -12.36 0.04 -4.19
N GLY A 220 -11.48 -0.84 -4.68
CA GLY A 220 -11.24 -1.04 -6.11
C GLY A 220 -12.50 -1.49 -6.85
N VAL A 221 -13.24 -2.47 -6.31
CA VAL A 221 -14.52 -2.93 -6.89
C VAL A 221 -15.56 -1.81 -6.91
N VAL A 222 -15.69 -1.04 -5.84
CA VAL A 222 -16.62 0.10 -5.80
C VAL A 222 -16.22 1.15 -6.82
N ALA A 223 -14.94 1.52 -6.92
CA ALA A 223 -14.42 2.50 -7.87
C ALA A 223 -14.67 2.10 -9.33
N VAL A 224 -14.52 0.82 -9.67
CA VAL A 224 -14.86 0.29 -11.01
C VAL A 224 -16.36 0.42 -11.32
N ARG A 225 -17.23 0.33 -10.32
CA ARG A 225 -18.70 0.37 -10.48
C ARG A 225 -19.29 1.77 -10.36
N ALA A 226 -18.60 2.71 -9.72
CA ALA A 226 -19.07 4.07 -9.44
C ALA A 226 -18.93 5.04 -10.63
N SER A 227 -18.90 4.53 -11.87
CA SER A 227 -18.75 5.33 -13.10
C SER A 227 -19.94 5.13 -14.03
#